data_AF-A0ABD2KFI4-F1
#
_entry.id   AF-A0ABD2KFI4-F1
#
_cell.length_a   1.000
_cell.length_b   1.000
_cell.length_c   1.000
_cell.angle_alpha   90.00
_cell.angle_beta   90.00
_cell.angle_gamma   90.00
#
_symmetry.space_group_name_H-M   'P 1'
#
loop_
_entity.id
_entity.type
_entity.pdbx_description
1 polymer ?
#
loop_
_entity_poly.entity_id
_entity_poly.type
_entity_poly.pdbx_seq_one_letter_code
_entity_poly.pdbx_strand_id
1 'polypeptide(L)'
;MDAVKTVSESSTQKVCCYCKNPCSGAHQCWKCTKPCHAIAPCSFAHDAEEGFGSKVTCCVCWLDDDVDQSASAVISTEPISNQNDEALSQFITEQIVTEDNNNINDAAEYDGIFGNFHFGARLLIWDSFRCHISEDTKKTLRRLALHSAVIPGGTTKYIQAPDVCWNAPFKEAIRKLYNDWMAHGEKATTSGGNLKAPPMEVYLEWIANAWDSLPKQMIADSFLTCGISKEEKGRHDDKIHVFKPDGAIPNGLALLKQHRQEEEVLKMVEEIDLGEDESDEEIDVEVS
;
A
#
# COMPACT_ATOMS: atom_id res chain seq x y z
N MET A 1 -51.08 32.69 -32.00
CA MET A 1 -51.45 31.27 -32.07
C MET A 1 -50.49 30.62 -33.06
N ASP A 2 -49.43 29.90 -32.72
CA ASP A 2 -48.80 29.54 -31.46
C ASP A 2 -47.31 29.33 -31.74
N ALA A 3 -46.46 29.77 -30.81
CA ALA A 3 -45.04 29.49 -30.83
C ALA A 3 -44.81 28.07 -30.34
N VAL A 4 -44.39 27.17 -31.23
CA VAL A 4 -43.87 25.86 -30.84
C VAL A 4 -42.47 26.08 -30.26
N LYS A 5 -42.40 26.23 -28.94
CA LYS A 5 -41.16 26.10 -28.18
C LYS A 5 -40.68 24.66 -28.32
N THR A 6 -39.59 24.45 -29.07
CA THR A 6 -38.77 23.25 -28.94
C THR A 6 -38.13 23.28 -27.56
N VAL A 7 -38.66 22.45 -26.65
CA VAL A 7 -38.05 22.18 -25.34
C VAL A 7 -36.76 21.41 -25.60
N SER A 8 -35.61 22.06 -25.40
CA SER A 8 -34.34 21.38 -25.32
C SER A 8 -34.33 20.57 -24.01
N GLU A 9 -34.46 19.25 -24.11
CA GLU A 9 -34.21 18.34 -22.99
C GLU A 9 -32.79 18.60 -22.47
N SER A 10 -32.67 19.14 -21.25
CA SER A 10 -31.37 19.25 -20.58
C SER A 10 -30.95 17.83 -20.19
N SER A 11 -30.21 17.16 -21.07
CA SER A 11 -29.57 15.89 -20.78
C SER A 11 -28.62 16.11 -19.59
N THR A 12 -29.00 15.60 -18.41
CA THR A 12 -28.12 15.57 -17.26
C THR A 12 -26.92 14.71 -17.62
N GLN A 13 -25.76 15.35 -17.70
CA GLN A 13 -24.51 14.70 -18.11
C GLN A 13 -24.19 13.56 -17.14
N LYS A 14 -24.28 12.32 -17.63
CA LYS A 14 -24.00 11.13 -16.83
C LYS A 14 -22.52 11.13 -16.45
N VAL A 15 -22.22 10.92 -15.17
CA VAL A 15 -20.85 10.90 -14.64
C VAL A 15 -20.44 9.49 -14.22
N CYS A 16 -19.19 9.15 -14.48
CA CYS A 16 -18.59 7.87 -14.12
C CYS A 16 -18.59 7.69 -12.60
N CYS A 17 -18.99 6.51 -12.13
CA CYS A 17 -19.08 6.19 -10.71
C CYS A 17 -17.71 6.16 -10.02
N TYR A 18 -16.64 5.87 -10.76
CA TYR A 18 -15.26 5.86 -10.29
C TYR A 18 -14.61 7.25 -10.41
N CYS A 19 -14.28 7.70 -11.62
CA CYS A 19 -13.46 8.91 -11.83
C CYS A 19 -14.23 10.24 -11.79
N LYS A 20 -15.56 10.21 -11.63
CA LYS A 20 -16.47 11.38 -11.60
C LYS A 20 -16.46 12.27 -12.86
N ASN A 21 -15.74 11.88 -13.91
CA ASN A 21 -15.77 12.56 -15.20
C ASN A 21 -17.01 12.17 -16.02
N PRO A 22 -17.44 13.04 -16.96
CA PRO A 22 -18.52 12.70 -17.89
C PRO A 22 -18.29 11.40 -18.64
N CYS A 23 -19.36 10.62 -18.79
CA CYS A 23 -19.35 9.37 -19.56
C CYS A 23 -20.60 9.29 -20.43
N SER A 24 -20.54 8.46 -21.48
CA SER A 24 -21.70 8.21 -22.34
C SER A 24 -22.86 7.55 -21.58
N GLY A 25 -22.55 6.89 -20.45
CA GLY A 25 -23.47 6.06 -19.70
C GLY A 25 -23.99 4.85 -20.48
N ALA A 26 -23.32 4.49 -21.58
CA ALA A 26 -23.59 3.28 -22.35
C ALA A 26 -23.19 2.01 -21.60
N HIS A 27 -22.27 2.14 -20.64
CA HIS A 27 -21.78 1.03 -19.81
C HIS A 27 -22.13 1.28 -18.34
N GLN A 28 -22.62 0.24 -17.68
CA GLN A 28 -23.01 0.25 -16.28
C GLN A 28 -22.30 -0.89 -15.55
N CYS A 29 -21.86 -0.62 -14.32
CA CYS A 29 -21.28 -1.63 -13.48
C CYS A 29 -22.28 -2.77 -13.24
N TRP A 30 -21.88 -4.02 -13.46
CA TRP A 30 -22.72 -5.19 -13.21
C TRP A 30 -23.25 -5.25 -11.76
N LYS A 31 -22.41 -4.88 -10.78
CA LYS A 31 -22.75 -4.92 -9.35
C LYS A 31 -23.61 -3.74 -8.88
N CYS A 32 -23.14 -2.50 -9.06
CA CYS A 32 -23.84 -1.32 -8.53
C CYS A 32 -24.72 -0.58 -9.54
N THR A 33 -24.80 -1.04 -10.79
CA THR A 33 -25.58 -0.46 -11.91
C THR A 33 -25.28 1.00 -12.26
N LYS A 34 -24.31 1.63 -11.59
CA LYS A 34 -23.91 3.01 -11.85
C LYS A 34 -23.13 3.13 -13.18
N PRO A 35 -23.25 4.27 -13.89
CA PRO A 35 -22.50 4.52 -15.13
C PRO A 35 -20.99 4.45 -14.89
N CYS A 36 -20.24 3.78 -15.77
CA CYS A 36 -18.78 3.76 -15.74
C CYS A 36 -18.21 3.80 -17.16
N HIS A 37 -16.95 4.19 -17.32
CA HIS A 37 -16.24 3.96 -18.58
C HIS A 37 -15.87 2.49 -18.68
N ALA A 38 -16.03 1.87 -19.85
CA ALA A 38 -15.68 0.48 -20.13
C ALA A 38 -14.17 0.23 -20.29
N ILE A 39 -13.34 1.15 -19.81
CA ILE A 39 -11.88 1.09 -19.91
C ILE A 39 -11.29 1.15 -18.51
N ALA A 40 -10.14 0.49 -18.35
CA ALA A 40 -9.31 0.71 -17.17
C ALA A 40 -8.94 2.21 -17.06
N PRO A 41 -8.87 2.77 -15.85
CA PRO A 41 -9.06 2.14 -14.54
C PRO A 41 -10.53 2.09 -14.07
N CYS A 42 -11.50 2.59 -14.85
CA CYS A 42 -12.86 2.81 -14.38
C CYS A 42 -13.66 1.52 -14.22
N SER A 43 -13.34 0.49 -15.00
CA SER A 43 -13.99 -0.81 -14.93
C SER A 43 -13.09 -1.96 -15.38
N PHE A 44 -13.37 -3.16 -14.89
CA PHE A 44 -12.74 -4.42 -15.26
C PHE A 44 -13.76 -5.27 -16.03
N ALA A 45 -13.37 -5.80 -17.20
CA ALA A 45 -14.20 -6.71 -17.99
C ALA A 45 -14.11 -8.13 -17.43
N HIS A 46 -15.23 -8.86 -17.43
CA HIS A 46 -15.26 -10.26 -16.99
C HIS A 46 -14.91 -11.27 -18.09
N ASP A 47 -15.00 -10.88 -19.37
CA ASP A 47 -14.75 -11.77 -20.51
C ASP A 47 -13.90 -11.07 -21.59
N ALA A 48 -13.00 -11.82 -22.22
CA ALA A 48 -11.98 -11.35 -23.16
C ALA A 48 -12.50 -10.98 -24.57
N GLU A 49 -13.81 -10.86 -24.77
CA GLU A 49 -14.36 -10.43 -26.07
C GLU A 49 -14.65 -8.93 -26.07
N GLU A 50 -13.83 -8.19 -26.83
CA GLU A 50 -14.03 -6.78 -27.15
C GLU A 50 -15.28 -6.61 -28.02
N GLY A 51 -16.41 -6.28 -27.39
CA GLY A 51 -17.67 -6.08 -28.11
C GLY A 51 -18.70 -5.29 -27.30
N PHE A 52 -19.57 -4.57 -28.01
CA PHE A 52 -20.64 -3.76 -27.43
C PHE A 52 -21.61 -4.66 -26.63
N GLY A 53 -21.43 -4.74 -25.30
CA GLY A 53 -22.22 -5.60 -24.43
C GLY A 53 -21.45 -6.37 -23.34
N SER A 54 -20.12 -6.25 -23.28
CA SER A 54 -19.30 -6.92 -22.26
C SER A 54 -19.71 -6.51 -20.83
N LYS A 55 -19.86 -7.50 -19.94
CA LYS A 55 -20.13 -7.25 -18.51
C LYS A 55 -18.89 -6.64 -17.88
N VAL A 56 -19.03 -5.44 -17.32
CA VAL A 56 -17.94 -4.73 -16.64
C VAL A 56 -18.28 -4.48 -15.17
N THR A 57 -17.32 -4.67 -14.26
CA THR A 57 -17.45 -4.26 -12.86
C THR A 57 -16.63 -2.99 -12.64
N CYS A 58 -17.23 -1.96 -12.04
CA CYS A 58 -16.49 -0.74 -11.74
C CYS A 58 -15.41 -1.00 -10.68
N CYS A 59 -14.33 -0.22 -10.72
CA CYS A 59 -13.20 -0.42 -9.81
C CYS A 59 -13.59 -0.42 -8.33
N VAL A 60 -14.57 0.41 -7.94
CA VAL A 60 -15.08 0.42 -6.55
C VAL A 60 -15.66 -0.95 -6.17
N CYS A 61 -16.56 -1.49 -6.99
CA CYS A 61 -17.23 -2.75 -6.71
C CYS A 61 -16.33 -3.98 -6.85
N TRP A 62 -15.31 -3.90 -7.70
CA TRP A 62 -14.32 -4.96 -7.88
C TRP A 62 -13.44 -5.08 -6.63
N LEU A 63 -12.98 -3.95 -6.09
CA LEU A 63 -12.19 -3.92 -4.86
C LEU A 63 -13.00 -4.29 -3.61
N ASP A 64 -14.33 -4.14 -3.63
CA ASP A 64 -15.20 -4.58 -2.54
C ASP A 64 -15.35 -6.13 -2.49
N ASP A 65 -15.04 -6.86 -3.57
CA ASP A 65 -15.05 -8.34 -3.58
C ASP A 65 -13.75 -8.96 -3.02
N ASP A 66 -12.63 -8.22 -3.01
CA ASP A 66 -11.34 -8.71 -2.50
C ASP A 66 -11.21 -8.64 -0.96
N VAL A 67 -12.21 -8.08 -0.26
CA VAL A 67 -12.15 -7.87 1.19
C VAL A 67 -12.28 -9.19 1.98
N ASP A 68 -12.81 -10.26 1.38
CA ASP A 68 -13.00 -11.55 2.07
C ASP A 68 -11.83 -12.55 1.91
N GLN A 69 -10.80 -12.26 1.10
CA GLN A 69 -9.67 -13.21 0.88
C GLN A 69 -8.30 -12.76 1.39
N SER A 70 -8.14 -11.53 1.90
CA SER A 70 -6.87 -11.14 2.54
C SER A 70 -6.81 -11.67 3.97
N ALA A 71 -6.36 -12.92 4.10
CA ALA A 71 -6.08 -13.61 5.35
C ALA A 71 -5.37 -12.69 6.37
N SER A 72 -5.91 -12.66 7.58
CA SER A 72 -5.28 -12.09 8.77
C SER A 72 -3.97 -12.82 9.08
N ALA A 73 -2.83 -12.30 8.62
CA ALA A 73 -1.53 -12.70 9.15
C ALA A 73 -1.21 -11.88 10.41
N VAL A 74 -1.77 -12.29 11.55
CA VAL A 74 -1.44 -11.73 12.86
C VAL A 74 -0.15 -12.39 13.34
N ILE A 75 0.99 -11.71 13.20
CA ILE A 75 2.23 -12.14 13.84
C ILE A 75 2.38 -11.36 15.16
N SER A 76 2.06 -12.04 16.25
CA SER A 76 2.20 -11.56 17.63
C SER A 76 3.66 -11.47 18.05
N THR A 77 4.08 -10.39 18.73
CA THR A 77 4.69 -10.41 20.08
C THR A 77 5.17 -9.02 20.55
N GLU A 78 5.23 -8.87 21.87
CA GLU A 78 5.29 -7.65 22.71
C GLU A 78 6.59 -6.81 22.66
N PRO A 79 6.57 -5.55 23.17
CA PRO A 79 7.58 -4.53 22.86
C PRO A 79 8.73 -4.43 23.88
N ILE A 80 9.92 -4.06 23.39
CA ILE A 80 11.04 -3.56 24.21
C ILE A 80 11.45 -2.19 23.67
N SER A 81 11.42 -1.21 24.56
CA SER A 81 11.57 0.23 24.33
C SER A 81 13.01 0.67 24.08
N ASN A 82 13.20 1.64 23.19
CA ASN A 82 14.41 2.48 23.17
C ASN A 82 14.05 3.89 22.71
N GLN A 83 13.95 4.82 23.68
CA GLN A 83 13.23 6.09 23.58
C GLN A 83 13.90 7.19 22.74
N ASN A 84 15.13 6.98 22.23
CA ASN A 84 15.90 8.04 21.56
C ASN A 84 15.75 8.05 20.03
N ASP A 85 15.46 6.90 19.40
CA ASP A 85 15.24 6.82 17.95
C ASP A 85 13.80 7.18 17.55
N GLU A 86 12.86 6.95 18.47
CA GLU A 86 11.45 7.28 18.33
C GLU A 86 11.26 8.80 18.26
N ALA A 87 11.95 9.57 19.11
CA ALA A 87 11.89 11.03 19.09
C ALA A 87 12.40 11.63 17.77
N LEU A 88 13.43 11.06 17.15
CA LEU A 88 13.95 11.54 15.87
C LEU A 88 13.06 11.12 14.69
N SER A 89 12.51 9.89 14.74
CA SER A 89 11.56 9.39 13.74
C SER A 89 10.24 10.15 13.81
N GLN A 90 9.76 10.41 15.02
CA GLN A 90 8.60 11.22 15.31
C GLN A 90 8.86 12.68 14.94
N PHE A 91 10.03 13.25 15.21
CA PHE A 91 10.38 14.60 14.76
C PHE A 91 10.45 14.70 13.22
N ILE A 92 11.02 13.72 12.51
CA ILE A 92 11.03 13.72 11.04
C ILE A 92 9.60 13.55 10.48
N THR A 93 8.79 12.68 11.10
CA THR A 93 7.39 12.45 10.70
C THR A 93 6.50 13.66 11.02
N GLU A 94 6.66 14.30 12.18
CA GLU A 94 5.94 15.49 12.60
C GLU A 94 6.40 16.75 11.87
N GLN A 95 7.68 16.89 11.50
CA GLN A 95 8.17 18.00 10.67
C GLN A 95 7.71 17.87 9.21
N ILE A 96 7.60 16.65 8.68
CA ILE A 96 6.96 16.38 7.38
C ILE A 96 5.44 16.63 7.46
N VAL A 97 4.85 16.58 8.66
CA VAL A 97 3.46 17.00 8.93
C VAL A 97 3.46 18.38 9.61
N THR A 98 4.08 19.38 8.97
CA THR A 98 3.88 20.78 9.37
C THR A 98 2.99 21.50 8.36
N GLU A 99 1.77 21.79 8.84
CA GLU A 99 0.93 22.93 8.46
C GLU A 99 0.61 23.16 6.97
N ASP A 100 -0.38 22.43 6.45
CA ASP A 100 -1.22 22.93 5.36
C ASP A 100 -2.69 23.03 5.79
N ASN A 101 -2.95 23.98 6.69
CA ASN A 101 -4.29 24.55 6.88
C ASN A 101 -4.50 25.76 5.95
N ASN A 102 -4.01 25.70 4.71
CA ASN A 102 -4.35 26.68 3.67
C ASN A 102 -4.35 26.03 2.28
N ASN A 103 -5.45 25.36 1.97
CA ASN A 103 -6.12 25.44 0.67
C ASN A 103 -5.23 25.26 -0.58
N ILE A 104 -4.45 24.19 -0.61
CA ILE A 104 -3.89 23.64 -1.85
C ILE A 104 -4.77 22.45 -2.25
N ASN A 105 -5.05 22.35 -3.55
CA ASN A 105 -5.82 21.24 -4.14
C ASN A 105 -4.96 19.95 -4.17
N ASP A 106 -4.55 19.45 -3.00
CA ASP A 106 -3.56 18.39 -2.79
C ASP A 106 -3.90 17.06 -3.46
N ALA A 107 -5.17 16.80 -3.76
CA ALA A 107 -5.57 15.57 -4.45
C ALA A 107 -4.90 15.40 -5.83
N ALA A 108 -4.52 16.50 -6.50
CA ALA A 108 -3.97 16.47 -7.86
C ALA A 108 -2.48 16.05 -7.92
N GLU A 109 -1.70 16.27 -6.86
CA GLU A 109 -0.26 16.01 -6.86
C GLU A 109 0.06 14.54 -6.52
N TYR A 110 -0.66 13.95 -5.57
CA TYR A 110 -0.58 12.51 -5.28
C TYR A 110 -1.07 11.64 -6.45
N ASP A 111 -2.04 12.13 -7.22
CA ASP A 111 -2.52 11.49 -8.45
C ASP A 111 -1.46 11.54 -9.59
N GLY A 112 -0.38 12.32 -9.46
CA GLY A 112 0.75 12.33 -10.39
C GLY A 112 1.84 11.31 -10.06
N ILE A 113 2.13 11.11 -8.76
CA ILE A 113 3.17 10.19 -8.27
C ILE A 113 2.61 8.77 -8.09
N PHE A 114 1.44 8.68 -7.45
CA PHE A 114 0.71 7.43 -7.24
C PHE A 114 -0.43 7.25 -8.24
N GLY A 115 -0.47 8.06 -9.30
CA GLY A 115 -1.52 8.07 -10.29
C GLY A 115 -1.92 6.72 -10.88
N ASN A 116 -3.14 6.71 -11.40
CA ASN A 116 -3.77 5.58 -12.08
C ASN A 116 -3.12 5.18 -13.43
N PHE A 117 -2.00 5.81 -13.80
CA PHE A 117 -1.29 5.55 -15.06
C PHE A 117 -0.24 4.43 -14.96
N HIS A 118 0.05 3.93 -13.76
CA HIS A 118 0.90 2.76 -13.58
C HIS A 118 0.06 1.48 -13.59
N PHE A 119 0.12 0.76 -14.71
CA PHE A 119 -0.51 -0.55 -14.87
C PHE A 119 0.17 -1.58 -13.94
N GLY A 120 -0.42 -1.88 -12.78
CA GLY A 120 0.03 -2.97 -11.90
C GLY A 120 -0.46 -2.86 -10.46
N ALA A 121 -0.65 -4.00 -9.79
CA ALA A 121 -0.95 -4.05 -8.36
C ALA A 121 0.24 -3.50 -7.55
N ARG A 122 -0.05 -2.57 -6.65
CA ARG A 122 0.94 -1.91 -5.78
C ARG A 122 0.62 -2.22 -4.33
N LEU A 123 1.67 -2.48 -3.56
CA LEU A 123 1.57 -2.80 -2.14
C LEU A 123 2.37 -1.78 -1.34
N LEU A 124 1.68 -1.06 -0.45
CA LEU A 124 2.28 -0.24 0.59
C LEU A 124 2.44 -1.07 1.86
N ILE A 125 3.62 -1.05 2.46
CA ILE A 125 3.92 -1.79 3.69
C ILE A 125 4.39 -0.80 4.73
N TRP A 126 3.72 -0.75 5.87
CA TRP A 126 3.99 0.22 6.94
C TRP A 126 3.65 -0.34 8.31
N ASP A 127 4.04 0.35 9.37
CA ASP A 127 3.75 -0.06 10.74
C ASP A 127 2.27 0.10 11.12
N SER A 128 1.92 -0.44 12.28
CA SER A 128 0.59 -0.33 12.86
C SER A 128 0.31 1.03 13.53
N PHE A 129 0.98 2.11 13.11
CA PHE A 129 0.73 3.43 13.67
C PHE A 129 -0.72 3.86 13.40
N ARG A 130 -1.34 4.53 14.37
CA ARG A 130 -2.79 4.77 14.36
C ARG A 130 -3.28 5.53 13.13
N CYS A 131 -2.50 6.46 12.59
CA CYS A 131 -2.90 7.19 11.39
C CYS A 131 -2.84 6.30 10.13
N HIS A 132 -1.92 5.34 10.06
CA HIS A 132 -1.78 4.40 8.95
C HIS A 132 -2.98 3.46 8.83
N ILE A 133 -3.54 3.03 9.96
CA ILE A 133 -4.67 2.10 10.00
C ILE A 133 -6.04 2.79 10.07
N SER A 134 -6.07 4.13 10.00
CA SER A 134 -7.31 4.91 10.10
C SER A 134 -8.25 4.65 8.91
N GLU A 135 -9.54 4.83 9.11
CA GLU A 135 -10.52 4.63 8.04
C GLU A 135 -10.34 5.61 6.88
N ASP A 136 -9.95 6.85 7.17
CA ASP A 136 -9.72 7.86 6.12
C ASP A 136 -8.47 7.56 5.29
N THR A 137 -7.44 7.01 5.93
CA THR A 137 -6.26 6.49 5.24
C THR A 137 -6.63 5.31 4.34
N LYS A 138 -7.41 4.34 4.84
CA LYS A 138 -7.90 3.20 4.04
C LYS A 138 -8.74 3.67 2.84
N LYS A 139 -9.64 4.65 3.02
CA LYS A 139 -10.40 5.26 1.91
C LYS A 139 -9.48 5.87 0.85
N THR A 140 -8.41 6.53 1.29
CA THR A 140 -7.43 7.14 0.39
C THR A 140 -6.66 6.09 -0.40
N LEU A 141 -6.20 5.02 0.25
CA LEU A 141 -5.53 3.90 -0.42
C LEU A 141 -6.43 3.23 -1.47
N ARG A 142 -7.71 3.02 -1.15
CA ARG A 142 -8.71 2.51 -2.12
C ARG A 142 -8.87 3.43 -3.32
N ARG A 143 -8.98 4.75 -3.09
CA ARG A 143 -9.07 5.75 -4.17
C ARG A 143 -7.86 5.69 -5.10
N LEU A 144 -6.68 5.47 -4.52
CA LEU A 144 -5.40 5.37 -5.24
C LEU A 144 -5.11 3.96 -5.79
N ALA A 145 -6.01 2.98 -5.64
CA ALA A 145 -5.77 1.58 -6.03
C ALA A 145 -4.43 1.03 -5.46
N LEU A 146 -4.18 1.28 -4.17
CA LEU A 146 -3.04 0.76 -3.42
C LEU A 146 -3.52 -0.31 -2.44
N HIS A 147 -2.94 -1.50 -2.51
CA HIS A 147 -3.04 -2.48 -1.43
C HIS A 147 -2.14 -2.04 -0.27
N SER A 148 -2.49 -2.44 0.95
CA SER A 148 -1.66 -2.18 2.13
C SER A 148 -1.47 -3.44 2.96
N ALA A 149 -0.25 -3.65 3.46
CA ALA A 149 0.04 -4.60 4.52
C ALA A 149 0.54 -3.86 5.77
N VAL A 150 0.06 -4.28 6.93
CA VAL A 150 0.42 -3.68 8.22
C VAL A 150 1.44 -4.58 8.91
N ILE A 151 2.58 -4.01 9.25
CA ILE A 151 3.62 -4.63 10.07
C ILE A 151 3.12 -4.65 11.52
N PRO A 152 3.07 -5.84 12.16
CA PRO A 152 2.66 -5.93 13.55
C PRO A 152 3.57 -5.14 14.49
N GLY A 153 2.99 -4.60 15.56
CA GLY A 153 3.73 -3.87 16.59
C GLY A 153 4.90 -4.70 17.14
N GLY A 154 6.04 -4.05 17.42
CA GLY A 154 7.25 -4.71 17.94
C GLY A 154 8.09 -5.45 16.89
N THR A 155 7.61 -5.57 15.64
CA THR A 155 8.29 -6.34 14.59
C THR A 155 9.01 -5.48 13.53
N THR A 156 8.91 -4.15 13.61
CA THR A 156 9.51 -3.22 12.63
C THR A 156 11.00 -3.44 12.42
N LYS A 157 11.76 -3.61 13.50
CA LYS A 157 13.20 -3.96 13.49
C LYS A 157 13.55 -5.27 12.76
N TYR A 158 12.57 -6.10 12.44
CA TYR A 158 12.76 -7.36 11.73
C TYR A 158 12.29 -7.30 10.28
N ILE A 159 11.16 -6.65 10.02
CA ILE A 159 10.51 -6.74 8.69
C ILE A 159 10.27 -5.40 8.00
N GLN A 160 10.52 -4.27 8.66
CA GLN A 160 10.42 -2.96 8.02
C GLN A 160 11.73 -2.63 7.31
N ALA A 161 11.74 -2.74 5.98
CA ALA A 161 12.88 -2.43 5.11
C ALA A 161 13.64 -1.14 5.51
N PRO A 162 12.95 0.00 5.77
CA PRO A 162 13.59 1.19 6.33
C PRO A 162 14.43 0.91 7.58
N ASP A 163 13.82 0.39 8.64
CA ASP A 163 14.48 0.21 9.93
C ASP A 163 15.60 -0.82 9.90
N VAL A 164 15.46 -1.85 9.07
CA VAL A 164 16.45 -2.92 8.94
C VAL A 164 17.66 -2.46 8.13
N CYS A 165 17.46 -1.77 7.02
CA CYS A 165 18.52 -1.64 6.00
C CYS A 165 19.07 -0.23 5.84
N TRP A 166 18.21 0.79 5.77
CA TRP A 166 18.64 2.09 5.23
C TRP A 166 18.33 3.30 6.11
N ASN A 167 17.46 3.21 7.13
CA ASN A 167 17.23 4.31 8.07
C ASN A 167 18.50 4.68 8.84
N ALA A 168 19.28 3.68 9.28
CA ALA A 168 20.53 3.93 10.00
C ALA A 168 21.57 4.69 9.14
N PRO A 169 21.96 4.22 7.93
CA PRO A 169 22.88 4.96 7.09
C PRO A 169 22.31 6.31 6.60
N PHE A 170 20.99 6.42 6.38
CA PHE A 170 20.33 7.69 6.08
C PHE A 170 20.50 8.72 7.21
N LYS A 171 20.14 8.34 8.43
CA LYS A 171 20.29 9.18 9.63
C LYS A 171 21.76 9.55 9.87
N GLU A 172 22.68 8.63 9.58
CA GLU A 172 24.12 8.89 9.70
C GLU A 172 24.63 9.89 8.65
N ALA A 173 24.13 9.85 7.42
CA ALA A 173 24.45 10.85 6.40
C ALA A 173 24.00 12.25 6.83
N ILE A 174 22.77 12.40 7.34
CA ILE A 174 22.27 13.67 7.89
C ILE A 174 23.13 14.12 9.07
N ARG A 175 23.49 13.20 9.98
CA ARG A 175 24.32 13.51 11.16
C ARG A 175 25.70 14.04 10.77
N LYS A 176 26.32 13.51 9.71
CA LYS A 176 27.59 14.02 9.19
C LYS A 176 27.47 15.45 8.69
N LEU A 177 26.42 15.76 7.93
CA LEU A 177 26.15 17.12 7.43
C LEU A 177 25.85 18.10 8.57
N TYR A 178 25.08 17.65 9.56
CA TYR A 178 24.84 18.43 10.77
C TYR A 178 26.14 18.72 11.53
N ASN A 179 27.02 17.73 11.70
CA ASN A 179 28.30 17.91 12.39
C ASN A 179 29.23 18.87 11.62
N ASP A 180 29.25 18.78 10.30
CA ASP A 180 30.02 19.68 9.44
C ASP A 180 29.51 21.13 9.57
N TRP A 181 28.19 21.33 9.52
CA TRP A 181 27.59 22.63 9.78
C TRP A 181 27.84 23.12 11.21
N MET A 182 27.80 22.24 12.20
CA MET A 182 28.17 22.56 13.59
C MET A 182 29.64 22.91 13.75
N ALA A 183 30.53 22.48 12.86
CA ALA A 183 31.95 22.85 12.90
C ALA A 183 32.24 24.13 12.08
N HIS A 184 31.66 24.24 10.89
CA HIS A 184 32.07 25.20 9.86
C HIS A 184 30.95 26.13 9.37
N GLY A 185 29.68 25.81 9.65
CA GLY A 185 28.53 26.56 9.17
C GLY A 185 28.35 27.91 9.86
N GLU A 186 27.64 28.81 9.17
CA GLU A 186 27.19 30.08 9.74
C GLU A 186 26.09 29.81 10.77
N LYS A 187 26.31 30.31 11.99
CA LYS A 187 25.43 30.05 13.13
C LYS A 187 24.86 31.35 13.64
N ALA A 188 23.54 31.37 13.80
CA ALA A 188 22.84 32.44 14.48
C ALA A 188 22.54 32.04 15.93
N THR A 189 22.45 33.03 16.81
CA THR A 189 22.03 32.85 18.19
C THR A 189 20.64 33.44 18.42
N THR A 190 19.90 32.87 19.35
CA THR A 190 18.66 33.46 19.86
C THR A 190 18.98 34.70 20.70
N SER A 191 17.96 35.50 21.01
CA SER A 191 18.11 36.64 21.95
C SER A 191 18.62 36.20 23.33
N GLY A 192 18.40 34.94 23.73
CA GLY A 192 18.91 34.34 24.96
C GLY A 192 20.33 33.75 24.85
N GLY A 193 21.01 33.91 23.71
CA GLY A 193 22.39 33.43 23.51
C GLY A 193 22.53 31.95 23.14
N ASN A 194 21.42 31.22 22.99
CA ASN A 194 21.46 29.82 22.53
C ASN A 194 21.70 29.75 21.02
N LEU A 195 22.42 28.73 20.54
CA LEU A 195 22.52 28.44 19.11
C LEU A 195 21.13 28.17 18.53
N LYS A 196 20.82 28.80 17.40
CA LYS A 196 19.63 28.47 16.62
C LYS A 196 19.84 27.14 15.90
N ALA A 197 18.74 26.44 15.66
CA ALA A 197 18.74 25.31 14.75
C ALA A 197 19.15 25.76 13.33
N PRO A 198 19.64 24.84 12.48
CA PRO A 198 19.85 25.11 11.06
C PRO A 198 18.56 25.67 10.42
N PRO A 199 18.65 26.64 9.51
CA PRO A 199 17.52 27.04 8.69
C PRO A 199 16.89 25.86 7.95
N MET A 200 15.59 25.93 7.66
CA MET A 200 14.86 24.84 7.03
C MET A 200 15.44 24.49 5.66
N GLU A 201 15.86 25.49 4.89
CA GLU A 201 16.45 25.32 3.56
C GLU A 201 17.74 24.48 3.62
N VAL A 202 18.57 24.74 4.64
CA VAL A 202 19.80 24.00 4.90
C VAL A 202 19.48 22.56 5.30
N TYR A 203 18.50 22.37 6.17
CA TYR A 203 18.09 21.04 6.61
C TYR A 203 17.47 20.19 5.48
N LEU A 204 16.67 20.80 4.62
CA LEU A 204 16.07 20.16 3.44
C LEU A 204 17.14 19.74 2.42
N GLU A 205 18.16 20.58 2.20
CA GLU A 205 19.31 20.22 1.37
C GLU A 205 20.03 18.99 1.93
N TRP A 206 20.18 18.89 3.26
CA TRP A 206 20.80 17.72 3.88
C TRP A 206 19.98 16.45 3.69
N ILE A 207 18.65 16.54 3.76
CA ILE A 207 17.77 15.41 3.50
C ILE A 207 17.93 14.93 2.06
N ALA A 208 17.93 15.86 1.09
CA ALA A 208 18.14 15.53 -0.32
C ALA A 208 19.50 14.86 -0.56
N ASN A 209 20.57 15.46 -0.03
CA ASN A 209 21.92 14.91 -0.14
C ASN A 209 22.06 13.53 0.54
N ALA A 210 21.38 13.32 1.67
CA ALA A 210 21.37 12.03 2.35
C ALA A 210 20.68 10.96 1.48
N TRP A 211 19.57 11.28 0.83
CA TRP A 211 18.91 10.38 -0.12
C TRP A 211 19.80 10.04 -1.32
N ASP A 212 20.44 11.05 -1.93
CA ASP A 212 21.33 10.84 -3.08
C ASP A 212 22.58 10.02 -2.73
N SER A 213 23.00 10.04 -1.46
CA SER A 213 24.13 9.25 -0.98
C SER A 213 23.82 7.75 -0.84
N LEU A 214 22.54 7.36 -0.74
CA LEU A 214 22.16 5.97 -0.55
C LEU A 214 22.17 5.20 -1.87
N PRO A 215 22.80 4.01 -1.93
CA PRO A 215 22.74 3.17 -3.12
C PRO A 215 21.31 2.72 -3.40
N LYS A 216 20.80 2.97 -4.60
CA LYS A 216 19.47 2.47 -5.03
C LYS A 216 19.30 0.96 -4.82
N GLN A 217 20.37 0.20 -5.04
CA GLN A 217 20.38 -1.25 -4.83
C GLN A 217 20.18 -1.64 -3.37
N MET A 218 20.69 -0.86 -2.40
CA MET A 218 20.44 -1.09 -0.97
C MET A 218 18.95 -1.01 -0.65
N ILE A 219 18.25 -0.02 -1.22
CA ILE A 219 16.80 0.13 -1.03
C ILE A 219 16.06 -1.05 -1.68
N ALA A 220 16.43 -1.44 -2.91
CA ALA A 220 15.82 -2.57 -3.60
C ALA A 220 16.03 -3.90 -2.83
N ASP A 221 17.26 -4.18 -2.38
CA ASP A 221 17.61 -5.39 -1.66
C ASP A 221 17.01 -5.44 -0.25
N SER A 222 16.65 -4.29 0.32
CA SER A 222 16.04 -4.23 1.65
C SER A 222 14.72 -4.99 1.73
N PHE A 223 13.92 -4.99 0.66
CA PHE A 223 12.68 -5.75 0.60
C PHE A 223 12.95 -7.25 0.73
N LEU A 224 13.88 -7.80 -0.06
CA LEU A 224 14.24 -9.22 0.01
C LEU A 224 14.84 -9.58 1.37
N THR A 225 15.68 -8.71 1.91
CA THR A 225 16.29 -8.85 3.24
C THR A 225 15.22 -8.98 4.34
N CYS A 226 14.09 -8.31 4.18
CA CYS A 226 12.93 -8.35 5.08
C CYS A 226 11.89 -9.42 4.71
N GLY A 227 12.18 -10.32 3.75
CA GLY A 227 11.25 -11.36 3.32
C GLY A 227 10.09 -10.86 2.46
N ILE A 228 10.20 -9.64 1.94
CA ILE A 228 9.20 -9.01 1.07
C ILE A 228 9.62 -9.27 -0.38
N SER A 229 8.93 -10.19 -1.04
CA SER A 229 9.23 -10.62 -2.41
C SER A 229 7.94 -10.76 -3.22
N LYS A 230 8.03 -10.55 -4.54
CA LYS A 230 6.94 -10.84 -5.49
C LYS A 230 6.93 -12.29 -5.96
N GLU A 231 7.98 -13.06 -5.63
CA GLU A 231 8.14 -14.42 -6.15
C GLU A 231 7.57 -15.46 -5.20
N GLU A 232 6.72 -16.35 -5.71
CA GLU A 232 5.84 -17.21 -4.90
C GLU A 232 6.51 -18.44 -4.26
N LYS A 233 7.80 -18.71 -4.45
CA LYS A 233 8.40 -20.02 -4.07
C LYS A 233 9.72 -19.94 -3.30
N GLY A 234 9.89 -18.89 -2.50
CA GLY A 234 11.00 -18.82 -1.55
C GLY A 234 12.39 -18.74 -2.16
N ARG A 235 12.49 -18.34 -3.45
CA ARG A 235 13.77 -18.21 -4.18
C ARG A 235 14.80 -17.36 -3.43
N HIS A 236 14.33 -16.38 -2.67
CA HIS A 236 15.15 -15.41 -1.94
C HIS A 236 15.07 -15.60 -0.42
N ASP A 237 14.53 -16.70 0.09
CA ASP A 237 14.39 -16.91 1.54
C ASP A 237 15.76 -16.97 2.25
N ASP A 238 16.82 -17.36 1.53
CA ASP A 238 18.20 -17.35 2.00
C ASP A 238 18.72 -15.93 2.31
N LYS A 239 18.09 -14.90 1.76
CA LYS A 239 18.45 -13.48 1.98
C LYS A 239 17.81 -12.88 3.22
N ILE A 240 16.79 -13.53 3.78
CA ILE A 240 16.02 -13.01 4.92
C ILE A 240 16.94 -12.91 6.13
N HIS A 241 17.16 -11.69 6.64
CA HIS A 241 18.21 -11.46 7.64
C HIS A 241 17.94 -12.17 8.97
N VAL A 242 16.66 -12.25 9.38
CA VAL A 242 16.31 -12.91 10.64
C VAL A 242 16.62 -14.41 10.62
N PHE A 243 16.76 -15.04 9.45
CA PHE A 243 17.06 -16.46 9.30
C PHE A 243 18.55 -16.77 9.18
N LYS A 244 19.42 -15.76 9.18
CA LYS A 244 20.86 -15.98 9.14
C LYS A 244 21.36 -16.65 10.43
N PRO A 245 22.54 -17.30 10.42
CA PRO A 245 23.09 -17.94 11.61
C PRO A 245 23.23 -17.02 12.84
N ASP A 246 23.44 -15.73 12.61
CA ASP A 246 23.52 -14.65 13.60
C ASP A 246 22.22 -13.83 13.72
N GLY A 247 21.18 -14.21 12.98
CA GLY A 247 19.86 -13.57 12.97
C GLY A 247 19.01 -13.90 14.20
N ALA A 248 17.87 -13.25 14.30
CA ALA A 248 16.95 -13.43 15.43
C ALA A 248 16.32 -14.84 15.50
N ILE A 249 16.23 -15.54 14.36
CA ILE A 249 15.61 -16.86 14.21
C ILE A 249 16.51 -17.74 13.32
N PRO A 250 17.67 -18.23 13.81
CA PRO A 250 18.65 -18.94 12.96
C PRO A 250 18.13 -20.21 12.27
N ASN A 251 17.10 -20.85 12.82
CA ASN A 251 16.44 -22.02 12.22
C ASN A 251 15.21 -21.66 11.38
N GLY A 252 14.94 -20.37 11.18
CA GLY A 252 13.69 -19.89 10.61
C GLY A 252 13.48 -20.31 9.15
N LEU A 253 14.55 -20.52 8.38
CA LEU A 253 14.45 -21.04 7.02
C LEU A 253 13.87 -22.46 6.98
N ALA A 254 14.25 -23.32 7.95
CA ALA A 254 13.71 -24.68 8.05
C ALA A 254 12.24 -24.65 8.47
N LEU A 255 11.90 -23.82 9.46
CA LEU A 255 10.52 -23.63 9.93
C LEU A 255 9.61 -23.11 8.81
N LEU A 256 10.07 -22.13 8.03
CA LEU A 256 9.32 -21.59 6.90
C LEU A 256 9.04 -22.63 5.82
N LYS A 257 10.03 -23.47 5.50
CA LYS A 257 9.87 -24.57 4.53
C LYS A 257 8.86 -25.61 5.02
N GLN A 258 8.92 -25.98 6.29
CA GLN A 258 7.97 -26.91 6.89
C GLN A 258 6.55 -26.36 6.85
N HIS A 259 6.36 -25.10 7.30
CA HIS A 259 5.03 -24.47 7.31
C HIS A 259 4.42 -24.37 5.90
N ARG A 260 5.22 -24.09 4.86
CA ARG A 260 4.70 -24.06 3.49
C ARG A 260 4.24 -25.44 3.00
N GLN A 261 4.93 -26.52 3.40
CA GLN A 261 4.51 -27.88 3.08
C GLN A 261 3.22 -28.25 3.80
N GLU A 262 3.09 -27.87 5.07
CA GLU A 262 1.87 -28.10 5.86
C GLU A 262 0.67 -27.36 5.25
N GLU A 263 0.85 -26.09 4.82
CA GLU A 263 -0.16 -25.31 4.11
C GLU A 263 -0.57 -25.90 2.75
N GLU A 264 0.40 -26.40 1.97
CA GLU A 264 0.12 -27.08 0.70
C GLU A 264 -0.73 -28.34 0.92
N VAL A 265 -0.42 -29.13 1.97
CA VAL A 265 -1.21 -30.31 2.34
C VAL A 265 -2.61 -29.90 2.79
N LEU A 266 -2.74 -28.84 3.59
CA LEU A 266 -4.05 -28.36 4.06
C LEU A 266 -4.96 -27.95 2.89
N LYS A 267 -4.43 -27.19 1.93
CA LYS A 267 -5.18 -26.81 0.72
C LYS A 267 -5.65 -28.01 -0.09
N MET A 268 -4.79 -29.04 -0.23
CA MET A 268 -5.18 -30.28 -0.91
C MET A 268 -6.31 -31.02 -0.17
N VAL A 269 -6.33 -31.00 1.16
CA VAL A 269 -7.40 -31.63 1.96
C VAL A 269 -8.72 -30.87 1.79
N GLU A 270 -8.70 -29.54 1.83
CA GLU A 270 -9.89 -28.70 1.62
C GLU A 270 -10.48 -28.87 0.20
N GLU A 271 -9.63 -29.00 -0.82
CA GLU A 271 -10.08 -29.26 -2.20
C GLU A 271 -10.74 -30.63 -2.38
N ILE A 272 -10.35 -31.63 -1.58
CA ILE A 272 -10.97 -32.97 -1.59
C ILE A 272 -12.35 -32.93 -0.92
N ASP A 273 -12.48 -32.22 0.20
CA ASP A 273 -13.72 -32.13 1.00
C ASP A 273 -14.86 -31.40 0.24
N LEU A 274 -14.51 -30.42 -0.61
CA LEU A 274 -15.48 -29.72 -1.48
C LEU A 274 -15.93 -30.54 -2.70
N GLY A 275 -15.29 -31.68 -2.98
CA GLY A 275 -15.57 -32.54 -4.13
C GLY A 275 -16.55 -33.69 -3.88
N GLU A 276 -16.97 -33.92 -2.63
CA GLU A 276 -17.79 -35.09 -2.24
C GLU A 276 -19.30 -34.81 -2.08
N ASP A 277 -19.79 -33.58 -2.30
CA ASP A 277 -21.19 -33.18 -2.06
C ASP A 277 -22.12 -33.09 -3.31
N GLU A 278 -21.79 -33.73 -4.43
CA GLU A 278 -22.72 -33.89 -5.57
C GLU A 278 -22.87 -35.35 -6.04
N SER A 279 -23.64 -36.17 -5.30
CA SER A 279 -24.49 -37.20 -5.91
C SER A 279 -25.43 -37.86 -4.88
N ASP A 280 -26.67 -37.39 -4.81
CA ASP A 280 -27.80 -38.23 -4.39
C ASP A 280 -28.92 -38.06 -5.45
N GLU A 281 -28.83 -38.85 -6.52
CA GLU A 281 -29.96 -39.02 -7.44
C GLU A 281 -31.08 -39.80 -6.71
N GLU A 282 -32.22 -39.14 -6.47
CA GLU A 282 -33.46 -39.78 -6.03
C GLU A 282 -33.87 -40.85 -7.07
N ILE A 283 -33.76 -42.12 -6.70
CA ILE A 283 -34.32 -43.24 -7.46
C ILE A 283 -35.81 -43.33 -7.10
N ASP A 284 -36.67 -42.85 -8.00
CA ASP A 284 -38.11 -43.12 -7.97
C ASP A 284 -38.39 -44.61 -8.17
N VAL A 285 -38.94 -45.28 -7.15
CA VAL A 285 -39.50 -46.63 -7.28
C VAL A 285 -41.02 -46.51 -7.36
N GLU A 286 -41.54 -46.43 -8.59
CA GLU A 286 -42.95 -46.73 -8.88
C GLU A 286 -43.22 -48.22 -8.58
N VAL A 287 -44.10 -48.48 -7.62
CA VAL A 287 -44.68 -49.82 -7.42
C VAL A 287 -46.12 -49.78 -7.88
N SER A 288 -46.39 -50.59 -8.90
CA SER A 288 -47.69 -50.84 -9.54
C SER A 288 -48.72 -51.50 -8.62
#